data_AF-A0A3E1DD30-F1
#
_entry.id   AF-A0A3E1DD30-F1
#
_cell.length_a   1.000
_cell.length_b   1.000
_cell.length_c   1.000
_cell.angle_alpha   90.00
_cell.angle_beta   90.00
_cell.angle_gamma   90.00
#
_symmetry.space_group_name_H-M   'P 1'
#
loop_
_entity.id
_entity.type
_entity.pdbx_description
1 polymer ?
#
loop_
_entity_poly.entity_id
_entity_poly.type
_entity_poly.pdbx_seq_one_letter_code
_entity_poly.pdbx_strand_id
1 'polypeptide(L)'
;MAEQETYKVIDVFAGPGGLGEGFAAFSHGAENPSFRLALSIEKDPTAHSTLLLRSFYRQFDPKIIPPEYWSYARGEITKAELFDFYPQEAKAAAEEAQCIKLGKTPAHEVKNLISQRLNGSKKWVLAGGPPARHIRLSGARMRTTNPDFEDDVRHFLYKEYLRIIADHRPPVFVMENVKGILSAQHSGKKIIESILSDLRKPDVAVNSQSSVLGYHCFRWWITNPLKNVSQKIFW
;
A
#
# COMPACT_ATOMS: atom_id res chain seq x y z
N MET A 1 -5.62 18.88 26.96
CA MET A 1 -4.58 17.93 26.51
C MET A 1 -4.44 18.14 25.02
N ALA A 2 -3.23 18.30 24.49
CA ALA A 2 -3.04 18.49 23.04
C ALA A 2 -3.46 17.19 22.33
N GLU A 3 -4.36 17.29 21.36
CA GLU A 3 -4.66 16.19 20.43
C GLU A 3 -3.34 15.74 19.79
N GLN A 4 -2.92 14.51 20.06
CA GLN A 4 -1.73 13.95 19.45
C GLN A 4 -2.04 13.71 17.98
N GLU A 5 -1.45 14.53 17.11
CA GLU A 5 -1.63 14.45 15.66
C GLU A 5 -1.23 13.04 15.15
N THR A 6 -2.19 12.33 14.57
CA THR A 6 -2.01 10.95 14.06
C THR A 6 -1.25 10.95 12.73
N TYR A 7 -0.37 9.96 12.55
CA TYR A 7 0.37 9.79 11.30
C TYR A 7 -0.55 9.21 10.24
N LYS A 8 -0.63 9.85 9.07
CA LYS A 8 -1.43 9.33 7.95
C LYS A 8 -0.72 8.19 7.26
N VAL A 9 -1.47 7.18 6.82
CA VAL A 9 -0.95 6.07 6.01
C VAL A 9 -1.62 6.08 4.65
N ILE A 10 -0.80 6.07 3.60
CA ILE A 10 -1.23 5.84 2.22
C ILE A 10 -0.77 4.42 1.87
N ASP A 11 -1.69 3.46 1.81
CA ASP A 11 -1.41 2.06 1.50
C ASP A 11 -1.74 1.78 0.02
N VAL A 12 -0.73 1.45 -0.78
CA VAL A 12 -0.90 1.15 -2.20
C VAL A 12 -0.61 -0.32 -2.49
N PHE A 13 -1.35 -0.91 -3.43
CA PHE A 13 -1.35 -2.36 -3.60
C PHE A 13 -1.78 -3.06 -2.32
N ALA A 14 -2.80 -2.50 -1.65
CA ALA A 14 -3.17 -2.84 -0.29
C ALA A 14 -3.69 -4.29 -0.14
N GLY A 15 -4.10 -4.93 -1.23
CA GLY A 15 -4.74 -6.24 -1.19
C GLY A 15 -5.96 -6.19 -0.27
N PRO A 16 -6.15 -7.17 0.63
CA PRO A 16 -7.23 -7.12 1.62
C PRO A 16 -6.90 -6.26 2.86
N GLY A 17 -5.73 -5.59 2.93
CA GLY A 17 -5.41 -4.59 3.96
C GLY A 17 -4.46 -5.02 5.08
N GLY A 18 -3.84 -6.21 5.00
CA GLY A 18 -3.05 -6.74 6.12
C GLY A 18 -1.93 -5.82 6.62
N LEU A 19 -1.25 -5.08 5.73
CA LEU A 19 -0.22 -4.12 6.12
C LEU A 19 -0.84 -2.85 6.76
N GLY A 20 -1.82 -2.24 6.10
CA GLY A 20 -2.56 -1.10 6.62
C GLY A 20 -3.22 -1.35 7.99
N GLU A 21 -3.84 -2.52 8.20
CA GLU A 21 -4.41 -2.89 9.51
C GLU A 21 -3.34 -2.93 10.60
N GLY A 22 -2.13 -3.40 10.28
CA GLY A 22 -1.00 -3.41 11.22
C GLY A 22 -0.63 -2.01 11.69
N PHE A 23 -0.64 -1.03 10.79
CA PHE A 23 -0.47 0.38 11.17
C PHE A 23 -1.65 0.89 12.01
N ALA A 24 -2.89 0.67 11.55
CA ALA A 24 -4.09 1.17 12.21
C ALA A 24 -4.29 0.59 13.63
N ALA A 25 -3.83 -0.64 13.87
CA ALA A 25 -3.89 -1.29 15.18
C ALA A 25 -2.77 -0.85 16.14
N PHE A 26 -1.72 -0.17 15.66
CA PHE A 26 -0.59 0.19 16.49
C PHE A 26 -0.89 1.41 17.37
N SER A 27 -0.89 1.20 18.69
CA SER A 27 -0.89 2.26 19.70
C SER A 27 0.33 2.10 20.60
N HIS A 28 1.15 3.15 20.71
CA HIS A 28 2.37 3.13 21.54
C HIS A 28 2.05 3.46 23.00
N GLY A 29 1.24 2.61 23.65
CA GLY A 29 0.76 2.85 25.03
C GLY A 29 -0.18 4.06 25.17
N ALA A 30 -0.58 4.66 24.06
CA ALA A 30 -1.59 5.71 24.00
C ALA A 30 -3.00 5.10 23.92
N GLU A 31 -4.01 5.81 24.44
CA GLU A 31 -5.42 5.41 24.31
C GLU A 31 -5.88 5.42 22.85
N ASN A 32 -5.26 6.24 21.99
CA ASN A 32 -5.60 6.38 20.57
C ASN A 32 -4.54 5.76 19.65
N PRO A 33 -4.92 5.26 18.46
CA PRO A 33 -3.98 4.77 17.45
C PRO A 33 -2.97 5.83 17.03
N SER A 34 -1.71 5.45 16.86
CA SER A 34 -0.67 6.38 16.38
C SER A 34 -0.81 6.67 14.89
N PHE A 35 -1.44 5.77 14.14
CA PHE A 35 -1.60 5.85 12.68
C PHE A 35 -3.06 5.78 12.27
N ARG A 36 -3.41 6.52 11.22
CA ARG A 36 -4.70 6.47 10.55
C ARG A 36 -4.52 6.21 9.06
N LEU A 37 -5.21 5.23 8.52
CA LEU A 37 -5.29 5.02 7.07
C LEU A 37 -6.06 6.19 6.44
N ALA A 38 -5.37 6.95 5.59
CA ALA A 38 -5.94 8.07 4.86
C ALA A 38 -6.36 7.66 3.44
N LEU A 39 -5.72 6.62 2.89
CA LEU A 39 -6.02 6.08 1.56
C LEU A 39 -5.52 4.64 1.47
N SER A 40 -6.33 3.76 0.92
CA SER A 40 -5.99 2.38 0.57
C SER A 40 -6.36 2.14 -0.90
N ILE A 41 -5.37 1.87 -1.77
CA ILE A 41 -5.58 1.60 -3.20
C ILE A 41 -5.43 0.11 -3.50
N GLU A 42 -6.49 -0.49 -4.02
CA GLU A 42 -6.51 -1.87 -4.50
C GLU A 42 -7.29 -1.99 -5.82
N LYS A 43 -6.82 -2.81 -6.75
CA LYS A 43 -7.45 -3.01 -8.06
C LYS A 43 -8.47 -4.13 -8.09
N ASP A 44 -8.32 -5.13 -7.21
CA ASP A 44 -9.15 -6.32 -7.15
C ASP A 44 -10.44 -6.02 -6.38
N PRO A 45 -11.63 -6.14 -7.00
CA PRO A 45 -12.89 -5.80 -6.34
C PRO A 45 -13.19 -6.62 -5.08
N THR A 46 -12.71 -7.86 -5.00
CA THR A 46 -12.95 -8.73 -3.84
C THR A 46 -12.08 -8.29 -2.65
N ALA A 47 -10.80 -8.04 -2.90
CA ALA A 47 -9.88 -7.49 -1.92
C ALA A 47 -10.31 -6.08 -1.48
N HIS A 48 -10.71 -5.22 -2.43
CA HIS A 48 -11.30 -3.91 -2.15
C HIS A 48 -12.57 -4.00 -1.30
N SER A 49 -13.48 -4.92 -1.60
CA SER A 49 -14.67 -5.15 -0.76
C SER A 49 -14.30 -5.47 0.69
N THR A 50 -13.19 -6.19 0.90
CA THR A 50 -12.67 -6.49 2.24
C THR A 50 -12.09 -5.24 2.89
N LEU A 51 -11.28 -4.45 2.17
CA LEU A 51 -10.75 -3.17 2.65
C LEU A 51 -11.87 -2.21 3.08
N LEU A 52 -12.91 -2.12 2.25
CA LEU A 52 -14.05 -1.24 2.48
C LEU A 52 -14.78 -1.62 3.76
N LEU A 53 -15.06 -2.91 3.98
CA LEU A 53 -15.69 -3.39 5.20
C LEU A 53 -14.79 -3.17 6.44
N ARG A 54 -13.48 -3.35 6.32
CA ARG A 54 -12.53 -3.09 7.41
C ARG A 54 -12.47 -1.61 7.77
N SER A 55 -12.40 -0.73 6.77
CA SER A 55 -12.42 0.72 6.98
C SER A 55 -13.74 1.17 7.60
N PHE A 56 -14.87 0.61 7.17
CA PHE A 56 -16.18 0.81 7.78
C PHE A 56 -16.19 0.40 9.25
N TYR A 57 -15.72 -0.80 9.56
CA TYR A 57 -15.63 -1.29 10.94
C TYR A 57 -14.79 -0.38 11.84
N ARG A 58 -13.68 0.18 11.32
CA ARG A 58 -12.83 1.12 12.06
C ARG A 58 -13.45 2.50 12.33
N GLN A 59 -14.60 2.82 11.73
CA GLN A 59 -15.29 4.09 12.04
C GLN A 59 -15.97 4.06 13.42
N PHE A 60 -16.15 2.88 14.01
CA PHE A 60 -16.81 2.70 15.30
C PHE A 60 -15.79 2.53 16.44
N ASP A 61 -16.22 2.87 17.66
CA ASP A 61 -15.48 2.50 18.87
C ASP A 61 -15.42 0.96 18.95
N PRO A 62 -14.24 0.34 19.10
CA PRO A 62 -14.14 -1.12 19.21
C PRO A 62 -14.93 -1.72 20.38
N LYS A 63 -15.31 -0.93 21.39
CA LYS A 63 -16.17 -1.33 22.51
C LYS A 63 -17.66 -1.26 22.17
N ILE A 64 -18.04 -0.53 21.13
CA ILE A 64 -19.43 -0.23 20.76
C ILE A 64 -19.61 -0.43 19.24
N ILE A 65 -19.47 -1.69 18.80
CA ILE A 65 -19.76 -2.06 17.41
C ILE A 65 -21.27 -2.23 17.22
N PRO A 66 -21.87 -1.65 16.17
CA PRO A 66 -23.30 -1.76 15.94
C PRO A 66 -23.81 -3.20 15.78
N PRO A 67 -25.01 -3.52 16.29
CA PRO A 67 -25.60 -4.86 16.15
C PRO A 67 -25.80 -5.28 14.69
N GLU A 68 -26.09 -4.34 13.79
CA GLU A 68 -26.29 -4.60 12.37
C GLU A 68 -25.02 -5.11 11.68
N TYR A 69 -23.83 -4.69 12.15
CA TYR A 69 -22.58 -5.26 11.67
C TYR A 69 -22.53 -6.78 11.94
N TRP A 70 -22.99 -7.20 13.11
CA TRP A 70 -23.05 -8.62 13.46
C TRP A 70 -24.16 -9.35 12.71
N SER A 71 -25.29 -8.70 12.43
CA SER A 71 -26.32 -9.24 11.53
C SER A 71 -25.78 -9.48 10.12
N TYR A 72 -25.00 -8.54 9.57
CA TYR A 72 -24.30 -8.74 8.31
C TYR A 72 -23.29 -9.90 8.40
N ALA A 73 -22.49 -9.96 9.47
CA ALA A 73 -21.52 -11.05 9.67
C ALA A 73 -22.18 -12.44 9.77
N ARG A 74 -23.43 -12.50 10.24
CA ARG A 74 -24.26 -13.73 10.27
C ARG A 74 -25.03 -13.98 8.97
N GLY A 75 -24.97 -13.08 7.99
CA GLY A 75 -25.67 -13.18 6.71
C GLY A 75 -27.17 -12.86 6.77
N GLU A 76 -27.62 -12.19 7.84
CA GLU A 76 -29.02 -11.80 8.04
C GLU A 76 -29.41 -10.57 7.21
N ILE A 77 -28.44 -9.68 6.95
CA ILE A 77 -28.57 -8.52 6.08
C ILE A 77 -27.40 -8.47 5.09
N THR A 78 -27.60 -7.78 3.98
CA THR A 78 -26.59 -7.50 2.97
C THR A 78 -25.65 -6.37 3.40
N LYS A 79 -24.48 -6.28 2.75
CA LYS A 79 -23.54 -5.17 2.96
C LYS A 79 -24.15 -3.80 2.57
N ALA A 80 -25.03 -3.79 1.57
CA ALA A 80 -25.73 -2.57 1.16
C ALA A 80 -26.66 -2.08 2.27
N GLU A 81 -27.49 -2.97 2.82
CA GLU A 81 -28.36 -2.64 3.97
C GLU A 81 -27.54 -2.17 5.18
N LEU A 82 -26.42 -2.84 5.49
CA LEU A 82 -25.49 -2.39 6.54
C LEU A 82 -25.01 -0.94 6.30
N PHE A 83 -24.66 -0.61 5.06
CA PHE A 83 -24.15 0.72 4.72
C PHE A 83 -25.26 1.79 4.73
N ASP A 84 -26.50 1.40 4.41
CA ASP A 84 -27.66 2.30 4.49
C ASP A 84 -28.02 2.65 5.93
N PHE A 85 -27.77 1.77 6.90
CA PHE A 85 -27.91 2.09 8.33
C PHE A 85 -26.88 3.12 8.82
N TYR A 86 -25.69 3.15 8.21
CA TYR A 86 -24.54 3.95 8.65
C TYR A 86 -23.89 4.72 7.48
N PRO A 87 -24.63 5.66 6.85
CA PRO A 87 -24.20 6.28 5.60
C PRO A 87 -22.96 7.16 5.74
N GLN A 88 -22.71 7.74 6.93
CA GLN A 88 -21.53 8.58 7.17
C GLN A 88 -20.26 7.73 7.24
N GLU A 89 -20.31 6.62 7.96
CA GLU A 89 -19.23 5.64 8.12
C GLU A 89 -18.97 4.92 6.81
N ALA A 90 -20.02 4.56 6.07
CA ALA A 90 -19.92 3.99 4.73
C ALA A 90 -19.23 4.95 3.75
N LYS A 91 -19.58 6.25 3.80
CA LYS A 91 -18.92 7.28 2.99
C LYS A 91 -17.45 7.44 3.38
N ALA A 92 -17.14 7.52 4.67
CA ALA A 92 -15.76 7.61 5.15
C ALA A 92 -14.92 6.40 4.70
N ALA A 93 -15.50 5.21 4.76
CA ALA A 93 -14.87 3.99 4.29
C ALA A 93 -14.64 3.97 2.77
N ALA A 94 -15.63 4.41 1.99
CA ALA A 94 -15.52 4.52 0.54
C ALA A 94 -14.52 5.59 0.10
N GLU A 95 -14.33 6.63 0.91
CA GLU A 95 -13.31 7.63 0.71
C GLU A 95 -11.90 7.09 0.98
N GLU A 96 -11.71 6.30 2.04
CA GLU A 96 -10.43 5.65 2.33
C GLU A 96 -10.08 4.55 1.33
N ALA A 97 -10.99 3.59 1.09
CA ALA A 97 -10.75 2.42 0.25
C ALA A 97 -11.13 2.68 -1.20
N GLN A 98 -10.14 2.90 -2.06
CA GLN A 98 -10.32 3.22 -3.48
C GLN A 98 -10.04 2.00 -4.38
N CYS A 99 -11.02 1.62 -5.18
CA CYS A 99 -10.89 0.52 -6.15
C CYS A 99 -10.18 1.01 -7.43
N ILE A 100 -8.89 1.28 -7.36
CA ILE A 100 -8.09 1.90 -8.42
C ILE A 100 -7.04 0.92 -8.94
N LYS A 101 -6.91 0.84 -10.27
CA LYS A 101 -5.84 0.08 -10.92
C LYS A 101 -4.65 0.97 -11.22
N LEU A 102 -3.67 0.96 -10.34
CA LEU A 102 -2.38 1.61 -10.55
C LEU A 102 -1.73 1.12 -11.85
N GLY A 103 -1.06 2.04 -12.55
CA GLY A 103 -0.52 1.83 -13.88
C GLY A 103 -1.53 1.96 -15.03
N LYS A 104 -2.81 1.65 -14.81
CA LYS A 104 -3.86 1.98 -15.81
C LYS A 104 -4.46 3.36 -15.59
N THR A 105 -4.59 3.77 -14.34
CA THR A 105 -5.10 5.09 -13.97
C THR A 105 -4.02 6.14 -14.26
N PRO A 106 -4.35 7.30 -14.87
CA PRO A 106 -3.37 8.33 -15.16
C PRO A 106 -2.60 8.78 -13.91
N ALA A 107 -1.28 8.96 -14.07
CA ALA A 107 -0.35 9.31 -12.99
C ALA A 107 -0.80 10.53 -12.18
N HIS A 108 -1.26 11.56 -12.89
CA HIS A 108 -1.66 12.83 -12.29
C HIS A 108 -2.93 12.71 -11.44
N GLU A 109 -3.84 11.80 -11.78
CA GLU A 109 -5.03 11.53 -10.97
C GLU A 109 -4.65 10.86 -9.65
N VAL A 110 -3.79 9.83 -9.70
CA VAL A 110 -3.28 9.17 -8.49
C VAL A 110 -2.51 10.16 -7.62
N LYS A 111 -1.66 11.00 -8.22
CA LYS A 111 -0.92 12.06 -7.53
C LYS A 111 -1.86 13.05 -6.84
N ASN A 112 -2.88 13.53 -7.55
CA ASN A 112 -3.83 14.49 -6.99
C ASN A 112 -4.63 13.87 -5.84
N LEU A 113 -5.08 12.62 -5.99
CA LEU A 113 -5.78 11.88 -4.95
C LEU A 113 -4.93 11.74 -3.68
N ILE A 114 -3.66 11.32 -3.81
CA ILE A 114 -2.76 11.20 -2.66
C ILE A 114 -2.55 12.57 -2.00
N SER A 115 -2.27 13.63 -2.78
CA SER A 115 -2.11 14.99 -2.26
C SER A 115 -3.36 15.49 -1.51
N GLN A 116 -4.55 15.21 -2.02
CA GLN A 116 -5.82 15.53 -1.36
C GLN A 116 -5.97 14.79 -0.03
N ARG A 117 -5.68 13.48 0.01
CA ARG A 117 -5.77 12.67 1.23
C ARG A 117 -4.74 13.08 2.28
N LEU A 118 -3.55 13.49 1.84
CA LEU A 118 -2.52 14.04 2.73
C LEU A 118 -2.91 15.42 3.28
N ASN A 119 -3.61 16.25 2.49
CA ASN A 119 -4.04 17.61 2.86
C ASN A 119 -2.89 18.43 3.48
N GLY A 120 -1.71 18.40 2.85
CA GLY A 120 -0.52 19.11 3.32
C GLY A 120 0.18 18.52 4.56
N SER A 121 -0.30 17.40 5.12
CA SER A 121 0.35 16.77 6.27
C SER A 121 1.76 16.29 5.94
N LYS A 122 2.72 16.62 6.82
CA LYS A 122 4.11 16.14 6.75
C LYS A 122 4.34 14.87 7.56
N LYS A 123 3.37 14.45 8.38
CA LYS A 123 3.45 13.25 9.24
C LYS A 123 2.70 12.10 8.57
N TRP A 124 3.35 11.43 7.63
CA TRP A 124 2.71 10.35 6.90
C TRP A 124 3.68 9.26 6.44
N VAL A 125 3.13 8.10 6.10
CA VAL A 125 3.88 6.94 5.62
C VAL A 125 3.27 6.45 4.32
N LEU A 126 4.11 6.15 3.32
CA LEU A 126 3.71 5.35 2.16
C LEU A 126 3.92 3.87 2.47
N ALA A 127 2.86 3.08 2.52
CA ALA A 127 2.95 1.62 2.66
C ALA A 127 2.58 0.96 1.33
N GLY A 128 3.11 -0.24 1.07
CA GLY A 128 2.61 -1.04 -0.04
C GLY A 128 3.48 -2.23 -0.41
N GLY A 129 2.87 -3.21 -1.06
CA GLY A 129 3.54 -4.40 -1.59
C GLY A 129 3.42 -4.48 -3.10
N PRO A 130 4.18 -3.71 -3.89
CA PRO A 130 4.11 -3.82 -5.35
C PRO A 130 4.44 -5.26 -5.77
N PRO A 131 3.67 -5.83 -6.72
CA PRO A 131 3.77 -7.25 -7.05
C PRO A 131 5.17 -7.63 -7.52
N ALA A 132 5.70 -8.70 -6.91
CA ALA A 132 7.13 -8.96 -6.90
C ALA A 132 7.65 -10.04 -7.87
N ARG A 133 6.76 -10.87 -8.44
CA ARG A 133 7.20 -12.01 -9.24
C ARG A 133 7.69 -11.52 -10.60
N HIS A 134 9.01 -11.36 -10.72
CA HIS A 134 9.76 -10.92 -11.92
C HIS A 134 9.75 -9.41 -12.18
N ILE A 135 10.33 -8.63 -11.26
CA ILE A 135 10.79 -7.27 -11.58
C ILE A 135 11.96 -7.39 -12.57
N ARG A 136 11.72 -7.12 -13.86
CA ARG A 136 12.77 -6.98 -14.87
C ARG A 136 13.26 -5.55 -14.92
N LEU A 137 14.54 -5.31 -14.67
CA LEU A 137 15.14 -3.98 -14.81
C LEU A 137 15.14 -3.56 -16.29
N SER A 138 14.59 -2.40 -16.60
CA SER A 138 14.50 -1.91 -17.99
C SER A 138 15.88 -1.59 -18.57
N GLY A 139 16.22 -2.29 -19.66
CA GLY A 139 17.42 -2.05 -20.48
C GLY A 139 17.50 -2.85 -21.80
N ALA A 140 16.49 -3.66 -22.17
CA ALA A 140 16.50 -4.44 -23.40
C ALA A 140 15.26 -4.15 -24.27
N ARG A 141 15.49 -3.99 -25.58
CA ARG A 141 14.51 -3.58 -26.60
C ARG A 141 13.37 -4.60 -26.80
N MET A 142 12.21 -4.04 -27.15
CA MET A 142 10.95 -4.67 -27.58
C MET A 142 11.10 -5.86 -28.55
N ARG A 143 10.32 -6.93 -28.32
CA ARG A 143 9.52 -7.62 -29.37
C ARG A 143 8.54 -8.66 -28.79
N THR A 144 7.26 -8.39 -29.03
CA THR A 144 6.12 -9.29 -29.33
C THR A 144 5.91 -10.64 -28.61
N THR A 145 4.67 -10.78 -28.14
CA THR A 145 3.88 -12.03 -27.92
C THR A 145 4.47 -13.03 -26.92
N ASN A 146 4.40 -12.78 -25.60
CA ASN A 146 5.11 -13.66 -24.66
C ASN A 146 4.69 -13.50 -23.18
N PRO A 147 5.01 -14.49 -22.30
CA PRO A 147 5.18 -14.34 -20.84
C PRO A 147 5.91 -13.07 -20.37
N ASP A 148 6.64 -12.42 -21.27
CA ASP A 148 7.19 -11.06 -21.12
C ASP A 148 6.12 -10.00 -20.80
N PHE A 149 4.83 -10.20 -21.13
CA PHE A 149 3.76 -9.24 -20.84
C PHE A 149 3.41 -9.15 -19.35
N GLU A 150 3.37 -10.29 -18.63
CA GLU A 150 3.15 -10.25 -17.18
C GLU A 150 4.35 -9.61 -16.46
N ASP A 151 5.56 -9.87 -16.95
CA ASP A 151 6.79 -9.28 -16.42
C ASP A 151 6.88 -7.77 -16.69
N ASP A 152 6.44 -7.31 -17.86
CA ASP A 152 6.37 -5.89 -18.22
C ASP A 152 5.31 -5.17 -17.36
N VAL A 153 4.14 -5.77 -17.16
CA VAL A 153 3.10 -5.24 -16.26
C VAL A 153 3.60 -5.16 -14.82
N ARG A 154 4.34 -6.14 -14.31
CA ARG A 154 4.86 -6.12 -12.92
C ARG A 154 6.01 -5.14 -12.74
N HIS A 155 6.92 -5.06 -13.70
CA HIS A 155 7.94 -4.01 -13.74
C HIS A 155 7.30 -2.62 -13.76
N PHE A 156 6.23 -2.47 -14.53
CA PHE A 156 5.47 -1.24 -14.60
C PHE A 156 4.82 -0.88 -13.25
N LEU A 157 4.23 -1.82 -12.52
CA LEU A 157 3.68 -1.54 -11.18
C LEU A 157 4.75 -1.17 -10.14
N TYR A 158 5.96 -1.73 -10.26
CA TYR A 158 7.10 -1.27 -9.44
C TYR A 158 7.49 0.17 -9.79
N LYS A 159 7.52 0.54 -11.07
CA LYS A 159 7.75 1.93 -11.52
C LYS A 159 6.66 2.88 -11.00
N GLU A 160 5.41 2.45 -10.92
CA GLU A 160 4.33 3.24 -10.32
C GLU A 160 4.62 3.52 -8.84
N TYR A 161 5.08 2.52 -8.08
CA TYR A 161 5.48 2.72 -6.69
C TYR A 161 6.63 3.74 -6.57
N LEU A 162 7.68 3.61 -7.39
CA LEU A 162 8.78 4.58 -7.43
C LEU A 162 8.31 5.98 -7.81
N ARG A 163 7.37 6.08 -8.77
CA ARG A 163 6.80 7.37 -9.18
C ARG A 163 6.05 8.05 -8.04
N ILE A 164 5.25 7.30 -7.27
CA ILE A 164 4.59 7.85 -6.08
C ILE A 164 5.63 8.37 -5.07
N ILE A 165 6.73 7.65 -4.84
CA ILE A 165 7.82 8.12 -3.98
C ILE A 165 8.44 9.41 -4.55
N ALA A 166 8.76 9.45 -5.84
CA ALA A 166 9.37 10.62 -6.48
C ALA A 166 8.44 11.85 -6.45
N ASP A 167 7.15 11.65 -6.70
CA ASP A 167 6.14 12.72 -6.74
C ASP A 167 5.86 13.32 -5.36
N HIS A 168 5.79 12.49 -4.32
CA HIS A 168 5.32 12.91 -3.00
C HIS A 168 6.41 13.00 -1.94
N ARG A 169 7.57 12.39 -2.17
CA ARG A 169 8.70 12.32 -1.23
C ARG A 169 8.25 12.02 0.21
N PRO A 170 7.61 10.87 0.47
CA PRO A 170 7.19 10.49 1.82
C PRO A 170 8.36 10.57 2.81
N PRO A 171 8.14 11.02 4.06
CA PRO A 171 9.21 11.03 5.05
C PRO A 171 9.68 9.62 5.40
N VAL A 172 8.77 8.63 5.33
CA VAL A 172 9.05 7.20 5.47
C VAL A 172 8.18 6.44 4.48
N PHE A 173 8.75 5.41 3.85
CA PHE A 173 7.97 4.40 3.13
C PHE A 173 8.27 3.01 3.68
N VAL A 174 7.33 2.09 3.48
CA VAL A 174 7.46 0.67 3.80
C VAL A 174 7.06 -0.12 2.55
N MET A 175 8.04 -0.77 1.93
CA MET A 175 7.84 -1.66 0.78
C MET A 175 7.86 -3.12 1.25
N GLU A 176 6.71 -3.80 1.21
CA GLU A 176 6.62 -5.22 1.54
C GLU A 176 6.89 -6.09 0.31
N ASN A 177 7.59 -7.22 0.54
CA ASN A 177 7.84 -8.20 -0.50
C ASN A 177 8.09 -9.62 0.05
N VAL A 178 8.05 -10.62 -0.82
CA VAL A 178 8.32 -12.02 -0.48
C VAL A 178 9.81 -12.33 -0.47
N LYS A 179 10.25 -13.25 0.42
CA LYS A 179 11.67 -13.63 0.57
C LYS A 179 12.39 -14.03 -0.73
N GLY A 180 11.65 -14.62 -1.68
CA GLY A 180 12.21 -15.07 -2.97
C GLY A 180 12.94 -13.97 -3.75
N ILE A 181 12.64 -12.70 -3.47
CA ILE A 181 13.33 -11.55 -4.04
C ILE A 181 14.83 -11.47 -3.69
N LEU A 182 15.25 -12.04 -2.55
CA LEU A 182 16.66 -12.04 -2.14
C LEU A 182 17.54 -12.91 -3.04
N SER A 183 16.96 -13.96 -3.59
CA SER A 183 17.63 -14.88 -4.52
C SER A 183 17.33 -14.58 -5.99
N ALA A 184 16.43 -13.62 -6.26
CA ALA A 184 16.02 -13.32 -7.61
C ALA A 184 17.16 -12.66 -8.40
N GLN A 185 17.48 -13.21 -9.57
CA GLN A 185 18.53 -12.74 -10.45
C GLN A 185 17.97 -12.45 -11.85
N HIS A 186 18.55 -11.44 -12.50
CA HIS A 186 18.32 -11.15 -13.91
C HIS A 186 19.66 -10.87 -14.58
N SER A 187 19.98 -11.60 -15.64
CA SER A 187 21.23 -11.43 -16.40
C SER A 187 22.50 -11.43 -15.51
N GLY A 188 22.54 -12.33 -14.53
CA GLY A 188 23.65 -12.49 -13.58
C GLY A 188 23.71 -11.46 -12.44
N LYS A 189 22.82 -10.46 -12.41
CA LYS A 189 22.75 -9.44 -11.34
C LYS A 189 21.61 -9.74 -10.37
N LYS A 190 21.82 -9.45 -9.08
CA LYS A 190 20.77 -9.58 -8.05
C LYS A 190 19.75 -8.46 -8.22
N ILE A 191 18.48 -8.82 -8.42
CA ILE A 191 17.40 -7.86 -8.63
C ILE A 191 17.27 -6.92 -7.41
N ILE A 192 17.45 -7.44 -6.21
CA ILE A 192 17.36 -6.67 -4.98
C ILE A 192 18.35 -5.49 -4.90
N GLU A 193 19.56 -5.64 -5.45
CA GLU A 193 20.54 -4.55 -5.44
C GLU A 193 20.08 -3.37 -6.28
N SER A 194 19.40 -3.66 -7.38
CA SER A 194 18.86 -2.64 -8.27
C SER A 194 17.61 -1.99 -7.67
N ILE A 195 16.71 -2.78 -7.05
CA ILE A 195 15.56 -2.22 -6.31
C ILE A 195 16.02 -1.27 -5.21
N LEU A 196 17.03 -1.65 -4.42
CA LEU A 196 17.58 -0.79 -3.39
C LEU A 196 18.25 0.46 -3.97
N SER A 197 18.91 0.35 -5.12
CA SER A 197 19.47 1.51 -5.83
C SER A 197 18.37 2.49 -6.23
N ASP A 198 17.30 1.99 -6.83
CA ASP A 198 16.17 2.78 -7.30
C ASP A 198 15.41 3.43 -6.13
N LEU A 199 15.14 2.68 -5.05
CA LEU A 199 14.47 3.19 -3.84
C LEU A 199 15.30 4.27 -3.12
N ARG A 200 16.64 4.19 -3.15
CA ARG A 200 17.51 5.23 -2.59
C ARG A 200 17.47 6.51 -3.42
N LYS A 201 17.23 6.42 -4.72
CA LYS A 201 17.22 7.56 -5.66
C LYS A 201 16.04 7.48 -6.64
N PRO A 202 14.79 7.61 -6.14
CA PRO A 202 13.59 7.38 -6.95
C PRO A 202 13.46 8.39 -8.11
N ASP A 203 13.88 9.65 -7.90
CA ASP A 203 13.92 10.67 -8.94
C ASP A 203 14.80 10.28 -10.14
N VAL A 204 15.96 9.67 -9.87
CA VAL A 204 16.88 9.19 -10.91
C VAL A 204 16.25 8.00 -11.64
N ALA A 205 15.67 7.06 -10.89
CA ALA A 205 15.06 5.85 -11.44
C ALA A 205 13.84 6.16 -12.34
N VAL A 206 13.07 7.20 -12.02
CA VAL A 206 11.86 7.57 -12.77
C VAL A 206 12.15 8.59 -13.88
N ASN A 207 12.93 9.63 -13.61
CA ASN A 207 13.08 10.78 -14.51
C ASN A 207 14.46 10.89 -15.18
N SER A 208 15.42 10.01 -14.86
CA SER A 208 16.83 10.09 -15.32
C SER A 208 17.52 11.43 -15.02
N GLN A 209 17.01 12.19 -14.04
CA GLN A 209 17.58 13.46 -13.60
C GLN A 209 18.44 13.26 -12.36
N SER A 210 19.52 14.03 -12.24
CA SER A 210 20.33 14.07 -11.03
C SER A 210 19.48 14.58 -9.86
N SER A 211 19.45 13.84 -8.75
CA SER A 211 18.80 14.26 -7.51
C SER A 211 19.83 14.37 -6.39
N VAL A 212 19.73 15.47 -5.64
CA VAL A 212 20.56 15.76 -4.46
C VAL A 212 20.03 15.03 -3.22
N LEU A 213 18.74 14.69 -3.21
CA LEU A 213 18.06 14.03 -2.10
C LEU A 213 17.86 12.54 -2.39
N GLY A 214 17.92 11.72 -1.34
CA GLY A 214 17.74 10.29 -1.44
C GLY A 214 17.28 9.68 -0.12
N TYR A 215 16.98 8.40 -0.16
CA TYR A 215 16.54 7.63 1.00
C TYR A 215 17.64 6.74 1.56
N HIS A 216 17.64 6.57 2.86
CA HIS A 216 18.36 5.49 3.52
C HIS A 216 17.40 4.31 3.70
N CYS A 217 17.57 3.26 2.88
CA CYS A 217 16.77 2.04 2.99
C CYS A 217 17.37 1.11 4.04
N PHE A 218 16.55 0.72 5.01
CA PHE A 218 16.87 -0.32 5.98
C PHE A 218 16.19 -1.61 5.54
N ARG A 219 16.72 -2.77 5.94
CA ARG A 219 16.09 -4.07 5.63
C ARG A 219 15.68 -4.74 6.91
N TRP A 220 14.40 -5.07 7.01
CA TRP A 220 13.84 -5.80 8.14
C TRP A 220 13.33 -7.17 7.70
N TRP A 221 13.62 -8.20 8.50
CA TRP A 221 13.11 -9.55 8.31
C TRP A 221 12.21 -9.95 9.48
N ILE A 222 11.10 -10.61 9.18
CA ILE A 222 10.28 -11.26 10.20
C ILE A 222 10.35 -12.77 9.95
N THR A 223 10.99 -13.50 10.86
CA THR A 223 10.97 -14.96 10.88
C THR A 223 9.87 -15.41 11.83
N ASN A 224 8.82 -16.05 11.31
CA ASN A 224 7.86 -16.75 12.15
C ASN A 224 8.43 -18.16 12.47
N PRO A 225 8.72 -18.50 13.74
CA PRO A 225 9.27 -19.80 14.10
C PRO A 225 8.27 -20.97 13.97
N LEU A 226 6.99 -20.69 13.73
CA LEU A 226 5.96 -21.70 13.49
C LEU A 226 5.72 -21.89 11.97
N LYS A 227 6.14 -23.07 11.47
CA LYS A 227 5.94 -23.72 10.14
C LYS A 227 5.33 -22.92 8.96
N ASN A 228 6.00 -23.01 7.80
CA ASN A 228 5.47 -22.87 6.43
C ASN A 228 4.63 -21.62 6.07
N VAL A 229 4.75 -20.51 6.80
CA VAL A 229 4.19 -19.23 6.35
C VAL A 229 5.19 -18.52 5.44
N SER A 230 4.71 -17.93 4.34
CA SER A 230 5.52 -17.12 3.41
C SER A 230 6.28 -16.03 4.16
N GLN A 231 7.61 -16.07 4.10
CA GLN A 231 8.47 -15.07 4.73
C GLN A 231 8.37 -13.74 3.97
N LYS A 232 8.16 -12.64 4.72
CA LYS A 232 8.08 -11.27 4.19
C LYS A 232 9.33 -10.47 4.54
N ILE A 233 9.65 -9.51 3.68
CA ILE A 233 10.75 -8.56 3.83
C ILE A 233 10.17 -7.17 3.65
N PHE A 234 10.65 -6.25 4.48
CA PHE A 234 10.28 -4.84 4.46
C PHE A 234 11.51 -3.99 4.21
N TRP A 235 11.34 -2.95 3.40
CA TRP A 235 12.32 -1.88 3.19
C TRP A 235 11.73 -0.51 3.44
#